data_AF-A0AA96U392-F1
#
_entry.id   AF-A0AA96U392-F1
#
_cell.length_a   1.000
_cell.length_b   1.000
_cell.length_c   1.000
_cell.angle_alpha   90.00
_cell.angle_beta   90.00
_cell.angle_gamma   90.00
#
_symmetry.space_group_name_H-M   'P 1'
#
loop_
_entity.id
_entity.type
_entity.pdbx_description
1 polymer ?
#
loop_
_entity_poly.entity_id
_entity_poly.type
_entity_poly.pdbx_seq_one_letter_code
_entity_poly.pdbx_strand_id
1 'polypeptide(L)'
;MFAVSDKKILWLIYTVLLGMVPIFMRLIVANLVNGERIPVVAASDFISLGIVIHISVLAEIRYSDTHGATWKQAVTGVTVLALIFYSVLYAASVFSEVSNEVNTSGILWSSMFMAVVSFLVSLVVYDRLAYAPEAPVEVAND
;
A
#
# COMPACT_ATOMS: atom_id res chain seq x y z
N MET A 1 -3.96 -30.38 1.41
CA MET A 1 -3.26 -29.70 0.30
C MET A 1 -3.95 -28.36 0.12
N PHE A 2 -3.30 -27.28 0.54
CA PHE A 2 -3.92 -25.96 0.76
C PHE A 2 -4.22 -25.26 -0.57
N ALA A 3 -5.41 -25.47 -1.12
CA ALA A 3 -5.90 -24.81 -2.33
C ALA A 3 -6.47 -23.39 -2.06
N VAL A 4 -5.98 -22.72 -1.01
CA VAL A 4 -6.22 -21.27 -0.81
C VAL A 4 -5.19 -20.51 -1.67
N SER A 5 -5.39 -20.66 -2.99
CA SER A 5 -5.13 -19.73 -4.09
C SER A 5 -3.76 -19.04 -4.19
N ASP A 6 -2.84 -19.62 -4.93
CA ASP A 6 -1.55 -19.02 -5.32
C ASP A 6 -1.67 -17.61 -5.91
N LYS A 7 -2.75 -17.31 -6.65
CA LYS A 7 -3.06 -15.96 -7.18
C LYS A 7 -3.19 -14.91 -6.06
N LYS A 8 -3.73 -15.31 -4.92
CA LYS A 8 -3.92 -14.45 -3.75
C LYS A 8 -2.54 -14.05 -3.24
N ILE A 9 -1.70 -15.03 -2.93
CA ILE A 9 -0.36 -14.78 -2.38
C ILE A 9 0.49 -13.98 -3.37
N LEU A 10 0.37 -14.27 -4.67
CA LEU A 10 1.04 -13.53 -5.74
C LEU A 10 0.69 -12.04 -5.70
N TRP A 11 -0.60 -11.67 -5.67
CA TRP A 11 -1.03 -10.28 -5.67
C TRP A 11 -0.49 -9.51 -4.46
N LEU A 12 -0.64 -10.08 -3.27
CA LEU A 12 -0.16 -9.46 -2.03
C LEU A 12 1.37 -9.30 -2.08
N ILE A 13 2.09 -10.33 -2.52
CA ILE A 13 3.55 -10.27 -2.69
C ILE A 13 3.92 -9.20 -3.70
N TYR A 14 3.27 -9.11 -4.86
CA TYR A 14 3.59 -8.09 -5.86
C TYR A 14 3.36 -6.67 -5.33
N THR A 15 2.22 -6.41 -4.69
CA THR A 15 1.91 -5.10 -4.12
C THR A 15 2.86 -4.71 -2.99
N VAL A 16 3.16 -5.64 -2.08
CA VAL A 16 4.05 -5.39 -0.95
C VAL A 16 5.49 -5.24 -1.43
N LEU A 17 5.97 -6.11 -2.32
CA LEU A 17 7.32 -6.00 -2.89
C LEU A 17 7.49 -4.69 -3.67
N LEU A 18 6.52 -4.32 -4.52
CA LEU A 18 6.56 -3.04 -5.24
C LEU A 18 6.52 -1.85 -4.27
N GLY A 19 5.71 -1.92 -3.22
CA GLY A 19 5.64 -0.87 -2.20
C GLY A 19 6.92 -0.76 -1.36
N MET A 20 7.67 -1.84 -1.22
CA MET A 20 8.96 -1.87 -0.51
C MET A 20 10.15 -1.46 -1.37
N VAL A 21 10.00 -1.28 -2.69
CA VAL A 21 11.06 -0.83 -3.60
C VAL A 21 11.81 0.40 -3.08
N PRO A 22 11.16 1.48 -2.59
CA PRO A 22 11.86 2.66 -2.07
C PRO A 22 12.79 2.33 -0.89
N ILE A 23 12.35 1.45 0.01
CA ILE A 23 13.13 1.00 1.17
C ILE A 23 14.35 0.19 0.68
N PHE A 24 14.15 -0.76 -0.23
CA PHE A 24 15.26 -1.55 -0.79
C PHE A 24 16.27 -0.68 -1.52
N MET A 25 15.81 0.30 -2.31
CA MET A 25 16.70 1.25 -2.99
C MET A 25 17.51 2.07 -1.99
N ARG A 26 16.89 2.57 -0.91
CA ARG A 26 17.61 3.31 0.14
C ARG A 26 18.65 2.45 0.85
N LEU A 27 18.34 1.19 1.14
CA LEU A 27 19.29 0.25 1.74
C LEU A 27 20.48 -0.03 0.83
N ILE A 28 20.26 -0.19 -0.48
CA ILE A 28 21.34 -0.37 -1.46
C ILE A 28 22.21 0.88 -1.52
N VAL A 29 21.61 2.06 -1.63
CA VAL A 29 22.34 3.34 -1.67
C VAL A 29 23.14 3.57 -0.38
N ALA A 30 22.56 3.27 0.79
CA ALA A 30 23.25 3.39 2.07
C ALA A 30 24.48 2.47 2.20
N ASN A 31 24.49 1.31 1.51
CA ASN A 31 25.65 0.42 1.47
C ASN A 31 26.71 0.84 0.43
N LEU A 32 26.31 1.57 -0.61
CA LEU A 32 27.22 2.00 -1.69
C LEU A 32 27.92 3.33 -1.39
N VAL A 33 27.35 4.17 -0.53
CA VAL A 33 27.90 5.50 -0.21
C VAL A 33 28.85 5.40 0.98
N ASN A 34 30.15 5.62 0.73
CA ASN A 34 31.15 5.84 1.77
C ASN A 34 31.12 7.33 2.19
N GLY A 35 30.25 7.69 3.13
CA GLY A 35 30.02 9.07 3.59
C GLY A 35 29.05 9.14 4.76
N GLU A 36 28.65 10.35 5.18
CA GLU A 36 27.72 10.58 6.29
C GLU A 36 26.55 9.58 6.28
N ARG A 37 26.26 8.98 7.44
CA ARG A 37 25.29 7.89 7.60
C ARG A 37 23.94 8.26 7.02
N ILE A 38 23.65 7.78 5.81
CA ILE A 38 22.32 7.86 5.23
C ILE A 38 21.36 7.13 6.18
N PRO A 39 20.27 7.76 6.62
CA PRO A 39 19.31 7.11 7.50
C PRO A 39 18.74 5.86 6.82
N VAL A 40 18.68 4.76 7.58
CA VAL A 40 18.27 3.43 7.08
C VAL A 40 16.84 3.45 6.54
N VAL A 41 15.98 4.29 7.12
CA VAL A 41 14.59 4.52 6.69
C VAL A 41 14.26 6.01 6.76
N ALA A 42 13.42 6.47 5.84
CA ALA A 42 12.90 7.84 5.83
C ALA A 42 11.38 7.85 5.68
N ALA A 43 10.76 8.97 6.05
CA ALA A 43 9.32 9.16 5.94
C ALA A 43 8.81 8.93 4.51
N SER A 44 9.58 9.36 3.51
CA SER A 44 9.29 9.14 2.08
C SER A 44 9.05 7.66 1.76
N ASP A 45 9.78 6.75 2.40
CA ASP A 45 9.74 5.34 2.06
C ASP A 45 8.41 4.72 2.52
N PHE A 46 7.94 5.08 3.71
CA PHE A 46 6.64 4.66 4.24
C PHE A 46 5.47 5.35 3.52
N ILE A 47 5.63 6.61 3.14
CA ILE A 47 4.63 7.33 2.34
C ILE A 47 4.44 6.65 0.99
N SER A 48 5.54 6.35 0.28
CA SER A 48 5.49 5.64 -1.00
C SER A 48 4.90 4.24 -0.86
N LEU A 49 5.29 3.47 0.17
CA LEU A 49 4.70 2.16 0.47
C LEU A 49 3.18 2.26 0.65
N GLY A 50 2.70 3.20 1.46
CA GLY A 50 1.29 3.41 1.72
C GLY A 50 0.49 3.78 0.45
N ILE A 51 1.06 4.62 -0.41
CA ILE A 51 0.46 4.99 -1.70
C ILE A 51 0.34 3.75 -2.60
N VAL A 52 1.40 2.94 -2.73
CA VAL A 52 1.39 1.73 -3.57
C VAL A 52 0.34 0.74 -3.10
N ILE A 53 0.25 0.50 -1.77
CA ILE A 53 -0.78 -0.37 -1.19
C ILE A 53 -2.19 0.08 -1.61
N HIS A 54 -2.48 1.37 -1.46
CA HIS A 54 -3.81 1.92 -1.75
C HIS A 54 -4.12 1.94 -3.25
N ILE A 55 -3.13 2.23 -4.11
CA ILE A 55 -3.31 2.13 -5.57
C ILE A 55 -3.60 0.69 -6.00
N SER A 56 -2.87 -0.29 -5.47
CA SER A 56 -3.14 -1.70 -5.77
C SER A 56 -4.53 -2.12 -5.32
N VAL A 57 -4.97 -1.70 -4.13
CA VAL A 57 -6.33 -1.97 -3.63
C VAL A 57 -7.39 -1.39 -4.59
N LEU A 58 -7.22 -0.15 -5.07
CA LEU A 58 -8.15 0.44 -6.06
C LEU A 58 -8.18 -0.35 -7.37
N ALA A 59 -7.02 -0.76 -7.86
CA ALA A 59 -6.91 -1.54 -9.08
C ALA A 59 -7.68 -2.86 -8.94
N GLU A 60 -7.48 -3.59 -7.84
CA GLU A 60 -8.14 -4.88 -7.63
C GLU A 60 -9.65 -4.74 -7.45
N ILE A 61 -10.12 -3.77 -6.66
CA ILE A 61 -11.55 -3.55 -6.44
C ILE A 61 -12.26 -3.20 -7.74
N ARG A 62 -11.61 -2.42 -8.62
CA ARG A 62 -12.16 -2.03 -9.92
C ARG A 62 -12.44 -3.24 -10.84
N TYR A 63 -11.61 -4.28 -10.78
CA TYR A 63 -11.76 -5.49 -11.60
C TYR A 63 -12.47 -6.65 -10.88
N SER A 64 -12.72 -6.53 -9.58
CA SER A 64 -13.47 -7.54 -8.83
C SER A 64 -14.97 -7.53 -9.21
N ASP A 65 -15.57 -8.71 -9.42
CA ASP A 65 -17.03 -8.88 -9.68
C ASP A 65 -17.84 -9.15 -8.38
N THR A 66 -17.26 -8.84 -7.22
CA THR A 66 -17.89 -9.15 -5.92
C THR A 66 -19.23 -8.42 -5.74
N HIS A 67 -20.26 -9.14 -5.31
CA HIS A 67 -21.68 -8.73 -5.23
C HIS A 67 -22.03 -7.71 -4.11
N GLY A 68 -21.15 -6.76 -3.79
CA GLY A 68 -21.36 -5.79 -2.71
C GLY A 68 -21.03 -4.35 -3.09
N ALA A 69 -21.94 -3.67 -3.81
CA ALA A 69 -21.75 -2.29 -4.27
C ALA A 69 -21.39 -1.32 -3.12
N THR A 70 -22.09 -1.43 -1.98
CA THR A 70 -21.85 -0.57 -0.79
C THR A 70 -20.48 -0.80 -0.16
N TRP A 71 -20.01 -2.05 -0.10
CA TRP A 71 -18.69 -2.37 0.45
C TRP A 71 -17.57 -1.83 -0.45
N LYS A 72 -17.68 -2.03 -1.78
CA LYS A 72 -16.71 -1.49 -2.74
C LYS A 72 -16.61 0.03 -2.65
N GLN A 73 -17.76 0.71 -2.54
CA GLN A 73 -17.81 2.16 -2.37
C GLN A 73 -17.14 2.60 -1.06
N ALA A 74 -17.42 1.93 0.05
CA ALA A 74 -16.81 2.24 1.35
C ALA A 74 -15.28 2.08 1.32
N VAL A 75 -14.79 0.96 0.78
CA VAL A 75 -13.33 0.73 0.69
C VAL A 75 -12.68 1.72 -0.25
N THR A 76 -13.27 1.98 -1.43
CA THR A 76 -12.77 3.00 -2.37
C THR A 76 -12.65 4.36 -1.68
N GLY A 77 -13.66 4.76 -0.90
CA GLY A 77 -13.63 6.01 -0.13
C GLY A 77 -12.50 6.05 0.90
N VAL A 78 -12.33 4.98 1.69
CA VAL A 78 -11.24 4.86 2.67
C VAL A 78 -9.87 4.92 1.99
N THR A 79 -9.71 4.23 0.88
CA THR A 79 -8.48 4.19 0.09
C THR A 79 -8.11 5.56 -0.48
N VAL A 80 -9.07 6.27 -1.08
CA VAL A 80 -8.86 7.64 -1.57
C VAL A 80 -8.56 8.61 -0.43
N LEU A 81 -9.26 8.50 0.70
CA LEU A 81 -9.00 9.33 1.86
C LEU A 81 -7.57 9.13 2.38
N ALA A 82 -7.11 7.87 2.47
CA ALA A 82 -5.75 7.58 2.88
C ALA A 82 -4.71 8.17 1.91
N LEU A 83 -4.94 8.12 0.59
CA LEU A 83 -4.07 8.76 -0.41
C LEU A 83 -3.96 10.28 -0.20
N ILE A 84 -5.06 10.95 0.18
CA ILE A 84 -5.05 12.38 0.51
C ILE A 84 -4.15 12.63 1.73
N PHE A 85 -4.29 11.83 2.80
CA PHE A 85 -3.41 11.95 3.97
C PHE A 85 -1.93 11.68 3.62
N TYR A 86 -1.64 10.68 2.79
CA TYR A 86 -0.26 10.45 2.31
C TYR A 86 0.27 11.63 1.50
N SER A 87 -0.58 12.28 0.71
CA SER A 87 -0.20 13.48 -0.07
C SER A 87 0.15 14.65 0.85
N VAL A 88 -0.57 14.83 1.95
CA VAL A 88 -0.25 15.84 2.98
C VAL A 88 1.09 15.53 3.66
N LEU A 89 1.32 14.28 4.05
CA LEU A 89 2.60 13.87 4.64
C LEU A 89 3.76 14.02 3.66
N TYR A 90 3.54 13.75 2.37
CA TYR A 90 4.52 13.96 1.32
C TYR A 90 4.88 15.44 1.18
N ALA A 91 3.87 16.32 1.10
CA ALA A 91 4.08 17.76 1.05
C ALA A 91 4.84 18.28 2.29
N ALA A 92 4.47 17.79 3.49
CA ALA A 92 5.18 18.12 4.73
C ALA A 92 6.63 17.64 4.71
N SER A 93 6.90 16.44 4.17
CA SER A 93 8.26 15.91 4.01
C SER A 93 9.09 16.79 3.08
N VAL A 94 8.55 17.20 1.93
CA VAL A 94 9.24 18.11 1.00
C VAL A 94 9.49 19.48 1.64
N PHE A 95 8.50 20.01 2.37
CA PHE A 95 8.64 21.32 3.03
C PHE A 95 9.69 21.30 4.15
N SER A 96 9.91 20.14 4.78
CA SER A 96 10.95 19.97 5.80
C SER A 96 12.38 20.02 5.25
N GLU A 97 12.56 19.84 3.94
CA GLU A 97 13.87 19.99 3.30
C GLU A 97 14.27 21.47 3.14
N VAL A 98 13.27 22.36 3.04
CA VAL A 98 13.47 23.81 2.86
C VAL A 98 13.44 24.56 4.19
N SER A 99 12.70 24.05 5.18
CA SER A 99 12.51 24.68 6.48
C SER A 99 12.90 23.76 7.63
N ASN A 100 13.78 24.24 8.51
CA ASN A 100 14.20 23.52 9.72
C ASN A 100 13.15 23.55 10.85
N GLU A 101 12.03 24.24 10.67
CA GLU A 101 10.96 24.35 11.68
C GLU A 101 10.01 23.15 11.67
N VAL A 102 10.07 22.31 10.63
CA VAL A 102 9.18 21.15 10.48
C VAL A 102 9.74 19.96 11.25
N ASN A 103 8.88 19.34 12.07
CA ASN A 103 9.24 18.16 12.84
C ASN A 103 9.32 16.89 11.94
N THR A 104 10.50 16.64 11.39
CA THR A 104 10.82 15.47 10.55
C THR A 104 10.57 14.14 11.26
N SER A 105 10.83 14.07 12.57
CA SER A 105 10.56 12.87 13.38
C SER A 105 9.06 12.60 13.50
N GLY A 106 8.25 13.66 13.63
CA GLY A 106 6.79 13.55 13.65
C GLY A 106 6.23 13.02 12.33
N ILE A 107 6.78 13.46 11.20
CA ILE A 107 6.38 12.97 9.86
C ILE A 107 6.75 11.50 9.70
N LEU A 108 7.94 11.09 10.16
CA LEU A 108 8.37 9.70 10.14
C LEU A 108 7.43 8.80 10.96
N TRP A 109 7.18 9.14 12.23
CA TRP A 109 6.29 8.33 13.08
C TRP A 109 4.86 8.27 12.54
N SER A 110 4.34 9.39 12.02
CA SER A 110 3.00 9.45 11.43
C SER A 110 2.90 8.58 10.17
N SER A 111 3.88 8.66 9.28
CA SER A 111 3.92 7.85 8.05
C SER A 111 4.09 6.36 8.34
N MET A 112 4.93 6.00 9.32
CA MET A 112 5.07 4.60 9.78
C MET A 112 3.75 4.05 10.33
N PHE A 113 3.12 4.78 11.25
CA PHE A 113 1.84 4.36 11.84
C PHE A 113 0.77 4.20 10.76
N MET A 114 0.67 5.18 9.86
CA MET A 114 -0.31 5.15 8.78
C MET A 114 -0.03 3.99 7.81
N ALA A 115 1.23 3.66 7.53
CA ALA A 115 1.60 2.54 6.66
C ALA A 115 1.18 1.19 7.28
N VAL A 116 1.36 1.02 8.59
CA VAL A 116 0.90 -0.18 9.31
C VAL A 116 -0.62 -0.29 9.25
N VAL A 117 -1.35 0.79 9.52
CA VAL A 117 -2.82 0.80 9.42
C VAL A 117 -3.29 0.50 8.00
N SER A 118 -2.67 1.11 6.98
CA SER A 118 -2.95 0.84 5.57
C SER A 118 -2.74 -0.63 5.22
N PHE A 119 -1.68 -1.25 5.73
CA PHE A 119 -1.40 -2.65 5.52
C PHE A 119 -2.45 -3.55 6.17
N LEU A 120 -2.89 -3.25 7.39
CA LEU A 120 -3.99 -3.99 8.04
C LEU A 120 -5.29 -3.86 7.25
N VAL A 121 -5.61 -2.66 6.74
CA VAL A 121 -6.79 -2.44 5.89
C VAL A 121 -6.69 -3.26 4.61
N SER A 122 -5.52 -3.27 3.95
CA SER A 122 -5.35 -4.04 2.72
C SER A 122 -5.49 -5.55 2.95
N LEU A 123 -5.04 -6.08 4.09
CA LEU A 123 -5.27 -7.48 4.47
C LEU A 123 -6.76 -7.81 4.63
N VAL A 124 -7.53 -6.92 5.28
CA VAL A 124 -8.99 -7.11 5.46
C VAL A 124 -9.72 -7.06 4.10
N VAL A 125 -9.36 -6.10 3.25
CA VAL A 125 -9.95 -5.97 1.91
C VAL A 125 -9.65 -7.20 1.07
N TYR A 126 -8.41 -7.67 1.14
CA TYR A 126 -7.96 -8.84 0.44
C TYR A 126 -8.65 -10.13 0.90
N ASP A 127 -8.78 -10.34 2.22
CA ASP A 127 -9.48 -11.50 2.76
C ASP A 127 -10.90 -11.58 2.19
N ARG A 128 -11.59 -10.44 2.13
CA ARG A 128 -12.93 -10.36 1.55
C ARG A 128 -12.99 -10.59 0.04
N LEU A 129 -12.05 -10.05 -0.72
CA LEU A 129 -11.95 -10.30 -2.17
C LEU A 129 -11.67 -11.78 -2.45
N ALA A 130 -10.86 -12.41 -1.60
CA ALA A 130 -10.46 -13.80 -1.70
C ALA A 130 -11.59 -14.81 -1.44
N TYR A 131 -12.63 -14.45 -0.71
CA TYR A 131 -13.80 -15.31 -0.44
C TYR A 131 -14.93 -15.18 -1.47
N ALA A 132 -14.81 -14.31 -2.48
CA ALA A 132 -15.81 -14.20 -3.53
C ALA A 132 -15.84 -15.52 -4.35
N PRO A 133 -16.94 -16.29 -4.35
CA PRO A 133 -17.02 -17.52 -5.14
C PRO A 133 -16.93 -17.17 -6.63
N GLU A 134 -16.09 -17.90 -7.37
CA GLU A 134 -16.09 -17.83 -8.84
C GLU A 134 -17.51 -18.15 -9.32
N ALA A 135 -18.09 -17.28 -10.16
CA ALA A 135 -19.39 -17.54 -10.76
C ALA A 135 -19.33 -18.90 -11.48
N PRO A 136 -20.36 -19.76 -11.35
CA PRO A 136 -20.36 -21.04 -12.05
C PRO A 136 -20.23 -20.76 -13.55
N VAL A 137 -19.22 -21.39 -14.17
CA VAL A 137 -19.09 -21.43 -15.63
C VAL A 137 -20.39 -22.03 -16.15
N GLU A 138 -21.22 -21.20 -16.79
CA GLU A 138 -22.38 -21.65 -17.53
C GLU A 138 -21.85 -22.51 -18.69
N VAL A 139 -21.82 -23.83 -18.47
CA VAL A 139 -21.63 -24.80 -19.54
C VAL A 139 -22.80 -24.62 -20.49
N ALA A 140 -22.55 -23.92 -21.59
CA ALA A 140 -23.44 -23.87 -22.74
C ALA A 140 -23.71 -25.33 -23.15
N ASN A 141 -24.92 -25.82 -22.89
CA ASN A 141 -25.40 -27.06 -23.46
C ASN A 141 -25.78 -26.76 -24.91
N ASP A 142 -25.02 -27.34 -25.82
CA ASP A 142 -25.33 -27.42 -27.26
C ASP A 142 -26.63 -28.18 -27.52
#